data_AF-R4UX01-F1
#
_entry.id   AF-R4UX01-F1
#
_cell.length_a   1.000
_cell.length_b   1.000
_cell.length_c   1.000
_cell.angle_alpha   90.00
_cell.angle_beta   90.00
_cell.angle_gamma   90.00
#
_symmetry.space_group_name_H-M   'P 1'
#
loop_
_entity.id
_entity.type
_entity.pdbx_description
1 polymer ?
#
loop_
_entity_poly.entity_id
_entity_poly.type
_entity_poly.pdbx_seq_one_letter_code
_entity_poly.pdbx_strand_id
1 'polypeptide(L)' 'MRLVHEKDKEQVVDILLKQRSLYIMKNTARYEFTHEILGSAYSKFGDQIIPRGRRISVICRNGPDDNIVN' A
#
# COMPACT_ATOMS: atom_id res chain seq x y z
N MET A 1 -5.43 -2.13 0.01
CA MET A 1 -4.22 -1.55 0.64
C MET A 1 -4.54 -0.12 0.91
N ARG A 2 -4.24 0.38 2.10
CA ARG A 2 -4.43 1.77 2.45
C ARG A 2 -3.07 2.44 2.56
N LEU A 3 -2.97 3.62 1.98
CA LEU A 3 -1.87 4.55 2.18
C LEU A 3 -2.36 5.70 3.07
N VAL A 4 -1.59 6.06 4.10
CA VAL A 4 -1.87 7.23 4.95
C VAL A 4 -0.62 8.09 5.02
N HIS A 5 -0.72 9.38 4.69
CA HIS A 5 0.45 10.25 4.71
C HIS A 5 1.03 10.33 6.14
N GLU A 6 2.36 10.38 6.26
CA GLU A 6 3.02 10.31 7.55
C GLU A 6 2.79 11.56 8.39
N LYS A 7 2.77 12.74 7.76
CA LYS A 7 2.61 14.03 8.45
C LYS A 7 1.17 14.53 8.49
N ASP A 8 0.36 14.16 7.50
CA ASP A 8 -1.02 14.63 7.34
C ASP A 8 -1.96 13.42 7.32
N LYS A 9 -2.58 13.11 8.46
CA LYS A 9 -3.38 11.90 8.61
C LYS A 9 -4.73 11.95 7.88
N GLU A 10 -5.11 13.10 7.34
CA GLU A 10 -6.32 13.25 6.54
C GLU A 10 -6.10 12.78 5.09
N GLN A 11 -4.85 12.76 4.63
CA GLN A 11 -4.49 12.25 3.31
C GLN A 11 -4.45 10.72 3.31
N VAL A 12 -5.56 10.13 2.88
CA VAL A 12 -5.77 8.68 2.80
C VAL A 12 -6.08 8.26 1.38
N VAL A 13 -5.40 7.21 0.91
CA VAL A 13 -5.67 6.58 -0.39
C VAL A 13 -5.92 5.09 -0.20
N ASP A 14 -7.10 4.63 -0.55
CA ASP A 14 -7.41 3.21 -0.63
C ASP A 14 -7.13 2.69 -2.06
N ILE A 15 -6.52 1.51 -2.15
CA ILE A 15 -6.14 0.84 -3.40
C ILE A 15 -6.67 -0.58 -3.40
N LEU A 16 -7.50 -0.92 -4.40
CA LEU A 16 -8.05 -2.26 -4.58
C LEU A 16 -7.04 -3.20 -5.24
N LEU A 17 -6.41 -4.07 -4.44
CA LEU A 17 -5.44 -5.07 -4.92
C LEU A 17 -6.15 -6.37 -5.35
N LYS A 18 -6.64 -6.42 -6.58
CA LYS A 18 -7.25 -7.62 -7.17
C LYS A 18 -6.24 -8.77 -7.30
N GLN A 19 -6.74 -10.00 -7.41
CA GLN A 19 -5.88 -11.16 -7.66
C GLN A 19 -5.06 -10.95 -8.95
N ARG A 20 -3.76 -11.28 -8.91
CA ARG A 20 -2.80 -11.09 -10.03
C ARG A 20 -2.56 -9.63 -10.45
N SER A 21 -3.02 -8.65 -9.67
CA SER A 21 -2.61 -7.26 -9.88
C SER A 21 -1.17 -7.04 -9.43
N LEU A 22 -0.46 -6.17 -10.15
CA LEU A 22 0.83 -5.62 -9.77
C LEU A 22 0.60 -4.20 -9.24
N TYR A 23 1.17 -3.89 -8.08
CA TYR A 23 1.28 -2.50 -7.62
C TYR A 23 2.76 -2.09 -7.62
N ILE A 24 3.00 -0.81 -7.90
CA ILE A 24 4.33 -0.20 -7.87
C ILE A 24 4.28 0.94 -6.86
N MET A 25 5.15 0.88 -5.86
CA MET A 25 5.27 1.90 -4.82
C MET A 25 6.64 2.57 -4.94
N LYS A 26 6.64 3.83 -5.39
CA LYS A 26 7.86 4.64 -5.61
C LYS A 26 7.65 6.08 -5.14
N ASN A 27 8.75 6.81 -4.95
CA ASN A 27 8.76 8.24 -4.61
C ASN A 27 7.85 8.55 -3.40
N THR A 28 7.02 9.58 -3.48
CA THR A 28 6.08 10.02 -2.44
C THR A 28 5.29 8.86 -1.83
N ALA A 29 4.72 7.96 -2.64
CA ALA A 29 3.96 6.82 -2.13
C ALA A 29 4.80 5.82 -1.29
N ARG A 30 6.13 5.79 -1.48
CA ARG A 30 7.06 4.92 -0.76
C ARG A 30 7.64 5.58 0.49
N TYR A 31 7.86 6.89 0.46
CA TYR A 31 8.62 7.61 1.49
C TYR A 31 7.77 8.52 2.37
N GLU A 32 6.63 8.98 1.89
CA GLU A 32 5.78 9.95 2.62
C GLU A 32 4.48 9.32 3.13
N PHE A 33 4.21 8.05 2.80
CA PHE A 33 3.00 7.34 3.18
C PHE A 33 3.32 6.02 3.89
N THR A 34 2.60 5.75 4.98
CA THR A 34 2.51 4.39 5.52
C THR A 34 1.67 3.53 4.58
N HIS A 35 1.86 2.21 4.61
CA HIS A 35 1.05 1.27 3.83
C HIS A 35 0.58 0.10 4.67
N GLU A 36 -0.71 -0.26 4.55
CA GLU A 36 -1.29 -1.37 5.29
C GLU A 36 -2.24 -2.23 4.44
N ILE A 37 -2.32 -3.51 4.81
CA ILE A 37 -3.32 -4.45 4.28
C ILE A 37 -4.40 -4.62 5.36
N LEU A 38 -5.54 -3.97 5.14
CA LEU A 38 -6.67 -3.92 6.09
C LEU A 38 -7.15 -5.32 6.48
N GLY A 39 -7.39 -5.55 7.77
CA GLY A 39 -8.00 -6.78 8.30
C GLY A 39 -9.46 -6.96 7.85
N SER A 40 -10.02 -8.16 8.00
CA SER A 40 -11.36 -8.49 7.48
C SER A 40 -12.46 -7.53 7.96
N ALA A 41 -12.41 -7.08 9.21
CA ALA A 41 -13.39 -6.15 9.78
C ALA A 41 -13.38 -4.75 9.11
N TYR A 42 -12.24 -4.36 8.52
CA TYR A 42 -12.05 -3.04 7.93
C TYR A 42 -11.78 -3.10 6.42
N SER A 43 -11.86 -4.28 5.82
CA SER A 43 -11.56 -4.51 4.40
C SER A 43 -12.70 -3.97 3.53
N LYS A 44 -12.67 -2.66 3.26
CA LYS A 44 -13.59 -1.97 2.37
C LYS A 44 -12.85 -1.18 1.30
N PHE A 45 -13.52 -0.95 0.18
CA PHE A 45 -13.05 -0.07 -0.89
C PHE A 45 -14.24 0.77 -1.38
N GLY A 46 -14.21 2.07 -1.10
CA GLY A 46 -15.43 2.89 -1.12
C GLY A 46 -16.47 2.31 -0.15
N ASP A 47 -17.69 2.12 -0.63
CA ASP A 47 -18.78 1.51 0.14
C ASP A 47 -18.82 -0.02 0.04
N GLN A 48 -17.93 -0.63 -0.76
CA GLN A 48 -17.93 -2.07 -0.99
C GLN A 48 -17.06 -2.80 0.04
N ILE A 49 -17.65 -3.76 0.75
CA ILE A 49 -16.90 -4.73 1.56
C ILE A 49 -16.14 -5.67 0.62
N ILE A 50 -14.85 -5.87 0.89
CA ILE A 50 -13.96 -6.75 0.14
C ILE A 50 -13.66 -7.98 1.00
N PRO A 51 -14.31 -9.14 0.75
CA PRO A 51 -14.09 -10.35 1.50
C PRO A 51 -12.62 -10.78 1.46
N ARG A 52 -12.11 -11.22 2.62
CA ARG A 52 -10.72 -11.68 2.75
C ARG A 52 -10.65 -13.19 2.86
N GLY A 53 -9.64 -13.74 2.19
CA GLY A 53 -9.21 -15.12 2.35
C GLY A 53 -7.67 -15.18 2.40
N ARG A 54 -7.12 -16.39 2.29
CA ARG A 54 -5.67 -16.58 2.14
C ARG A 54 -5.20 -15.90 0.85
N ARG A 55 -4.27 -14.96 0.97
CA ARG A 55 -3.66 -14.22 -0.15
C ARG A 55 -2.16 -14.38 -0.11
N ILE A 56 -1.56 -14.62 -1.28
CA ILE A 56 -0.11 -14.64 -1.47
C ILE A 56 0.26 -13.40 -2.29
N SER A 57 1.31 -12.70 -1.87
CA SER A 57 1.95 -11.65 -2.66
C SER A 57 3.42 -11.95 -2.85
N VAL A 58 3.91 -11.72 -4.06
CA VAL A 58 5.33 -11.65 -4.35
C VAL A 58 5.72 -10.17 -4.33
N ILE A 59 6.74 -9.83 -3.53
CA ILE A 59 7.19 -8.45 -3.36
C ILE A 59 8.62 -8.35 -3.87
N CYS A 60 8.81 -7.56 -4.92
CA CYS A 60 10.13 -7.19 -5.40
C CYS A 60 10.51 -5.82 -4.83
N ARG A 61 11.77 -5.63 -4.47
CA ARG A 61 12.30 -4.36 -3.97
C ARG A 61 13.63 -4.05 -4.63
N ASN A 62 13.89 -2.76 -4.83
CA ASN A 62 15.21 -2.29 -5.21
C ASN A 62 16.08 -2.20 -3.95
N GLY A 63 17.40 -2.37 -4.13
CA GLY A 63 18.36 -1.94 -3.12
C GLY A 63 18.33 -0.43 -2.93
N PRO A 64 18.92 0.10 -1.85
CA PRO A 64 19.16 1.53 -1.74
C PRO A 64 20.01 2.01 -2.92
N ASP A 65 19.81 3.26 -3.34
CA ASP A 65 20.67 3.89 -4.35
C ASP A 65 21.95 4.35 -3.64
N ASP A 66 23.07 3.68 -3.94
CA ASP A 66 24.36 3.95 -3.31
C ASP A 66 24.89 5.37 -3.60
N ASN A 67 24.28 6.10 -4.56
CA ASN A 67 24.66 7.47 -4.91
C ASN A 67 23.97 8.54 -4.06
N ILE A 68 23.05 8.18 -3.16
CA ILE A 68 22.33 9.12 -2.26
C ILE A 68 22.98 9.13 -0.86
N VAL A 69 24.28 8.84 -0.79
CA VAL A 69 25.09 9.07 0.42
C VAL A 69 25.98 10.29 0.16
N ASN A 70 25.43 11.49 0.35
CA ASN A 70 26.16 12.75 0.45
C ASN A 70 25.51 13.62 1.53
#